data_AF-A0A536K8A6-F1
#
_entry.id   AF-A0A536K8A6-F1
#
_cell.length_a   1.000
_cell.length_b   1.000
_cell.length_c   1.000
_cell.angle_alpha   90.00
_cell.angle_beta   90.00
_cell.angle_gamma   90.00
#
_symmetry.space_group_name_H-M   'P 1'
#
loop_
_entity.id
_entity.type
_entity.pdbx_description
1 polymer ?
#
loop_
_entity_poly.entity_id
_entity_poly.type
_entity_poly.pdbx_seq_one_letter_code
_entity_poly.pdbx_strand_id
1 'polypeptide(L)'
;MTRLAATALVVLALAACGTPRAGQAPPLREAAAPAQQLMPTPQADLAAPVIAAPARPQAPAVPTQMTVSLGALAAGTYTVHLHTICNGGTAFHITTIGFVSGSQPVLTLPAADFGKGWCLVVYTDPSATKVVAYRPL
;
A
#
# COMPACT_ATOMS: atom_id res chain seq x y z
N MET A 1 9.81 45.34 20.63
CA MET A 1 11.13 45.33 19.97
C MET A 1 10.99 44.56 18.67
N THR A 2 11.02 45.29 17.56
CA THR A 2 10.89 44.84 16.18
C THR A 2 12.16 44.17 15.69
N ARG A 3 12.05 43.09 14.90
CA ARG A 3 12.96 42.83 13.75
C ARG A 3 12.18 42.20 12.58
N LEU A 4 12.41 42.80 11.42
CA LEU A 4 11.84 42.58 10.09
C LEU A 4 12.53 41.44 9.34
N ALA A 5 11.86 41.08 8.22
CA ALA A 5 12.39 40.75 6.89
C ALA A 5 12.54 39.27 6.53
N ALA A 6 12.42 38.84 5.27
CA ALA A 6 11.67 39.23 4.07
C ALA A 6 12.07 38.20 2.98
N THR A 7 11.15 37.87 2.08
CA THR A 7 11.38 37.42 0.68
C THR A 7 12.15 36.12 0.39
N ALA A 8 11.53 35.24 -0.40
CA ALA A 8 11.92 35.05 -1.81
C ALA A 8 10.90 34.19 -2.56
N LEU A 9 10.33 34.76 -3.62
CA LEU A 9 9.47 34.13 -4.62
C LEU A 9 10.39 33.56 -5.72
N VAL A 10 10.18 32.32 -6.16
CA VAL A 10 10.79 31.81 -7.41
C VAL A 10 9.68 31.25 -8.29
N VAL A 11 9.45 31.97 -9.39
CA VAL A 11 8.67 31.56 -10.55
C VAL A 11 9.67 31.07 -11.59
N LEU A 12 9.44 29.90 -12.22
CA LEU A 12 10.07 29.58 -13.49
C LEU A 12 9.08 28.83 -14.39
N ALA A 13 8.94 29.34 -15.61
CA ALA A 13 7.98 28.97 -16.63
C ALA A 13 8.67 28.27 -17.83
N LEU A 14 7.82 27.79 -18.76
CA LEU A 14 8.08 27.42 -20.16
C LEU A 14 8.78 26.07 -20.38
N ALA A 15 8.56 25.31 -21.46
CA ALA A 15 7.58 25.24 -22.55
C ALA A 15 8.02 24.05 -23.44
N ALA A 16 7.13 23.64 -24.34
CA ALA A 16 7.41 23.24 -25.73
C ALA A 16 6.98 21.83 -26.16
N CYS A 17 6.11 21.88 -27.15
CA CYS A 17 5.60 20.85 -28.04
C CYS A 17 6.72 20.15 -28.84
N GLY A 18 6.43 18.93 -29.31
CA GLY A 18 7.23 18.30 -30.37
C GLY A 18 6.64 16.99 -30.85
N THR A 19 5.77 17.05 -31.87
CA THR A 19 5.51 15.91 -32.78
C THR A 19 6.38 16.06 -34.02
N PRO A 20 6.90 14.96 -34.59
CA PRO A 20 7.17 14.89 -36.01
C PRO A 20 6.24 13.89 -36.71
N ARG A 21 5.85 14.31 -37.92
CA ARG A 21 5.00 13.64 -38.91
C ARG A 21 5.91 13.14 -40.05
N ALA A 22 5.37 12.15 -40.78
CA ALA A 22 5.51 11.92 -42.23
C ALA A 22 6.56 10.93 -42.75
N GLY A 23 6.09 10.19 -43.76
CA GLY A 23 6.87 9.52 -44.81
C GLY A 23 6.80 8.00 -44.73
N GLN A 24 6.49 7.22 -45.76
CA GLN A 24 6.16 7.47 -47.16
C GLN A 24 5.84 6.07 -47.74
N ALA A 25 4.70 5.86 -48.40
CA ALA A 25 4.51 4.76 -49.36
C ALA A 25 4.95 5.27 -50.74
N PRO A 26 5.50 4.45 -51.68
CA PRO A 26 4.71 3.54 -52.56
C PRO A 26 5.58 2.40 -53.21
N PRO A 27 5.29 1.77 -54.38
CA PRO A 27 4.04 1.44 -55.11
C PRO A 27 3.85 -0.08 -55.45
N LEU A 28 2.66 -0.38 -56.02
CA LEU A 28 2.17 -1.56 -56.78
C LEU A 28 3.21 -2.18 -57.77
N ARG A 29 3.19 -3.43 -58.26
CA ARG A 29 2.12 -4.36 -58.71
C ARG A 29 2.75 -5.73 -59.12
N GLU A 30 1.89 -6.69 -59.52
CA GLU A 30 2.14 -7.96 -60.26
C GLU A 30 2.56 -9.19 -59.42
N ALA A 31 2.01 -10.40 -59.58
CA ALA A 31 1.21 -11.00 -60.65
C ALA A 31 0.29 -12.11 -60.09
N ALA A 32 -0.83 -12.36 -60.77
CA ALA A 32 -1.79 -13.42 -60.46
C ALA A 32 -1.46 -14.71 -61.22
N ALA A 33 -1.50 -15.87 -60.54
CA ALA A 33 -1.83 -17.21 -61.07
C ALA A 33 -1.66 -18.30 -59.98
N PRO A 34 -2.29 -19.47 -60.09
CA PRO A 34 -3.72 -19.75 -60.15
C PRO A 34 -4.21 -20.41 -58.83
N ALA A 35 -5.51 -20.32 -58.58
CA ALA A 35 -6.16 -21.06 -57.49
C ALA A 35 -6.10 -22.57 -57.77
N GLN A 36 -5.32 -23.33 -57.00
CA GLN A 36 -5.50 -24.76 -56.90
C GLN A 36 -6.52 -25.06 -55.81
N GLN A 37 -7.71 -25.51 -56.22
CA GLN A 37 -8.69 -26.11 -55.33
C GLN A 37 -8.11 -27.40 -54.74
N LEU A 38 -7.48 -27.29 -53.56
CA LEU A 38 -7.30 -28.46 -52.71
C LEU A 38 -8.68 -28.86 -52.18
N MET A 39 -9.10 -30.06 -52.57
CA MET A 39 -10.28 -30.72 -52.01
C MET A 39 -10.12 -30.82 -50.48
N PRO A 40 -11.15 -30.51 -49.67
CA PRO A 40 -11.06 -30.70 -48.24
C PRO A 40 -11.08 -32.20 -47.94
N THR A 41 -9.92 -32.71 -47.52
CA THR A 41 -9.86 -34.01 -46.84
C THR A 41 -10.58 -33.86 -45.50
N PRO A 42 -11.48 -34.77 -45.11
CA PRO A 42 -12.04 -34.75 -43.77
C PRO A 42 -10.91 -35.09 -42.78
N GLN A 43 -10.25 -34.07 -42.23
CA GLN A 43 -9.39 -34.25 -41.08
C GLN A 43 -10.28 -34.55 -39.90
N ALA A 44 -10.28 -35.81 -39.45
CA ALA A 44 -10.76 -36.16 -38.14
C ALA A 44 -9.90 -35.39 -37.12
N ASP A 45 -10.44 -34.29 -36.63
CA ASP A 45 -9.84 -33.47 -35.59
C ASP A 45 -9.90 -34.28 -34.28
N LEU A 46 -8.91 -35.16 -34.08
CA LEU A 46 -8.65 -35.67 -32.74
C LEU A 46 -8.06 -34.51 -31.93
N ALA A 47 -8.94 -33.72 -31.34
CA ALA A 47 -8.58 -32.76 -30.32
C ALA A 47 -7.88 -33.51 -29.18
N ALA A 48 -6.56 -33.37 -29.09
CA ALA A 48 -5.80 -33.88 -27.97
C ALA A 48 -6.32 -33.20 -26.69
N PRO A 49 -6.55 -33.93 -25.59
CA PRO A 49 -6.97 -33.31 -24.34
C PRO A 49 -5.86 -32.36 -23.87
N VAL A 50 -6.19 -31.06 -23.75
CA VAL A 50 -5.31 -30.08 -23.12
C VAL A 50 -5.24 -30.43 -21.64
N ILE A 51 -4.16 -31.07 -21.22
CA ILE A 51 -3.84 -31.23 -19.81
C ILE A 51 -3.37 -29.88 -19.30
N ALA A 52 -4.19 -29.23 -18.46
CA ALA A 52 -3.82 -27.99 -17.81
C ALA A 52 -2.55 -28.20 -16.97
N ALA A 53 -1.57 -27.30 -17.15
CA ALA A 53 -0.35 -27.36 -16.35
C ALA A 53 -0.70 -27.26 -14.85
N PRO A 54 -0.06 -28.07 -13.99
CA PRO A 54 -0.35 -28.03 -12.56
C PRO A 54 -0.06 -26.64 -12.00
N ALA A 55 -1.00 -26.11 -11.21
CA ALA A 55 -0.86 -24.81 -10.57
C ALA A 55 0.37 -24.84 -9.62
N ARG A 56 1.25 -23.86 -9.76
CA ARG A 56 2.40 -23.72 -8.87
C ARG A 56 1.90 -23.43 -7.44
N PRO A 57 2.41 -24.12 -6.41
CA PRO A 57 2.10 -23.76 -5.03
C PRO A 57 2.47 -22.30 -4.76
N GLN A 58 1.51 -21.50 -4.30
CA GLN A 58 1.76 -20.14 -3.84
C GLN A 58 2.27 -20.22 -2.40
N ALA A 59 3.35 -19.48 -2.11
CA ALA A 59 3.82 -19.34 -0.75
C ALA A 59 2.75 -18.65 0.12
N PRO A 60 2.60 -18.99 1.40
CA PRO A 60 1.70 -18.28 2.31
C PRO A 60 2.02 -16.79 2.32
N ALA A 61 0.99 -15.95 2.22
CA ALA A 61 1.15 -14.51 2.34
C ALA A 61 1.61 -14.14 3.75
N VAL A 62 2.63 -13.30 3.86
CA VAL A 62 3.09 -12.75 5.14
C VAL A 62 2.11 -11.66 5.59
N PRO A 63 1.63 -11.67 6.85
CA PRO A 63 0.74 -10.63 7.34
C PRO A 63 1.44 -9.26 7.29
N THR A 64 0.80 -8.28 6.67
CA THR A 64 1.28 -6.87 6.66
C THR A 64 0.78 -6.08 7.87
N GLN A 65 -0.25 -6.61 8.55
CA GLN A 65 -0.89 -6.00 9.69
C GLN A 65 -1.16 -7.04 10.78
N MET A 66 -1.21 -6.59 12.04
CA MET A 66 -1.63 -7.39 13.17
C MET A 66 -2.64 -6.64 14.04
N THR A 67 -3.62 -7.36 14.57
CA THR A 67 -4.61 -6.81 15.51
C THR A 67 -4.11 -6.96 16.95
N VAL A 68 -4.19 -5.88 17.70
CA VAL A 68 -3.81 -5.81 19.11
C VAL A 68 -5.05 -5.46 19.93
N SER A 69 -5.32 -6.25 20.96
CA SER A 69 -6.28 -5.89 22.00
C SER A 69 -5.58 -5.12 23.11
N LEU A 70 -6.19 -4.04 23.59
CA LEU A 70 -5.69 -3.29 24.74
C LEU A 70 -6.19 -3.85 26.09
N GLY A 71 -6.90 -4.98 26.07
CA GLY A 71 -7.50 -5.58 27.26
C GLY A 71 -8.76 -4.83 27.72
N ALA A 72 -9.24 -5.17 28.91
CA ALA A 72 -10.41 -4.53 29.50
C ALA A 72 -10.05 -3.16 30.07
N LEU A 73 -10.72 -2.12 29.57
CA LEU A 73 -10.65 -0.74 30.04
C LEU A 73 -12.06 -0.28 30.44
N ALA A 74 -12.16 0.85 31.13
CA ALA A 74 -13.45 1.50 31.32
C ALA A 74 -14.08 1.84 29.95
N ALA A 75 -15.40 1.96 29.87
CA ALA A 75 -16.02 2.43 28.63
C ALA A 75 -15.64 3.91 28.42
N GLY A 76 -15.04 4.22 27.26
CA GLY A 76 -14.61 5.57 26.95
C GLY A 76 -13.89 5.66 25.61
N THR A 77 -13.31 6.82 25.34
CA THR A 77 -12.42 7.07 24.20
C THR A 77 -11.03 7.33 24.72
N TYR A 78 -10.03 6.73 24.08
CA TYR A 78 -8.65 6.77 24.49
C TYR A 78 -7.76 7.22 23.35
N THR A 79 -6.73 8.00 23.66
CA THR A 79 -5.65 8.33 22.74
C THR A 79 -4.55 7.28 22.87
N VAL A 80 -4.04 6.77 21.75
CA VAL A 80 -3.02 5.72 21.74
C VAL A 80 -1.77 6.24 21.05
N HIS A 81 -0.65 6.17 21.76
CA HIS A 81 0.68 6.47 21.22
C HIS A 81 1.54 5.22 21.16
N LEU A 82 2.54 5.25 20.29
CA LEU A 82 3.59 4.26 20.19
C LEU A 82 4.87 4.83 20.77
N HIS A 83 5.48 4.12 21.72
CA HIS A 83 6.66 4.55 22.45
C HIS A 83 7.78 3.50 22.37
N THR A 84 9.03 3.93 22.46
CA THR A 84 10.20 3.03 22.53
C THR A 84 10.34 2.32 23.87
N ILE A 85 9.66 2.82 24.91
CA ILE A 85 9.63 2.27 26.26
C ILE A 85 8.19 2.32 26.76
N CYS A 86 7.78 1.34 27.56
CA CYS A 86 6.48 1.29 28.24
C CYS A 86 6.39 2.36 29.35
N ASN A 87 6.36 3.63 28.96
CA ASN A 87 6.29 4.79 29.85
C ASN A 87 5.49 5.92 29.18
N GLY A 88 4.66 6.62 29.95
CA GLY A 88 3.83 7.74 29.50
C GLY A 88 4.57 9.02 29.09
N GLY A 89 5.87 9.11 29.34
CA GLY A 89 6.70 10.27 29.05
C GLY A 89 6.87 10.51 27.55
N THR A 90 6.79 11.78 27.16
CA THR A 90 6.86 12.22 25.77
C THR A 90 8.24 12.03 25.13
N ALA A 91 9.31 11.94 25.93
CA ALA A 91 10.67 11.73 25.45
C ALA A 91 10.86 10.39 24.70
N PHE A 92 9.97 9.44 24.91
CA PHE A 92 10.02 8.11 24.29
C PHE A 92 8.96 7.92 23.20
N HIS A 93 8.25 9.00 22.84
CA HIS A 93 7.20 8.98 21.82
C HIS A 93 7.80 8.78 20.43
N ILE A 94 7.22 7.84 19.68
CA ILE A 94 7.54 7.60 18.28
C ILE A 94 6.50 8.26 17.40
N THR A 95 5.23 7.93 17.63
CA THR A 95 4.12 8.45 16.85
C THR A 95 2.78 8.29 17.58
N THR A 96 1.80 9.06 17.17
CA THR A 96 0.41 8.90 17.60
C THR A 96 -0.31 7.96 16.65
N ILE A 97 -0.87 6.87 17.19
CA ILE A 97 -1.66 5.90 16.41
C ILE A 97 -3.05 6.47 16.12
N GLY A 98 -3.65 7.13 17.11
CA GLY A 98 -4.97 7.76 16.98
C GLY A 98 -5.84 7.55 18.20
N PHE A 99 -7.14 7.35 17.98
CA PHE A 99 -8.14 7.15 19.02
C PHE A 99 -8.80 5.78 18.91
N VAL A 100 -9.10 5.17 20.05
CA VAL A 100 -9.88 3.93 20.16
C VAL A 100 -10.98 4.13 21.18
N SER A 101 -12.08 3.37 21.07
CA SER A 101 -13.20 3.48 21.98
C SER A 101 -13.76 2.13 22.41
N GLY A 102 -14.53 2.15 23.49
CA GLY A 102 -15.17 0.96 24.07
C GLY A 102 -14.44 0.44 25.31
N SER A 103 -14.96 -0.65 25.87
CA SER A 103 -14.42 -1.29 27.08
C SER A 103 -13.38 -2.38 26.79
N GLN A 104 -13.25 -2.82 25.53
CA GLN A 104 -12.20 -3.73 25.09
C GLN A 104 -11.66 -3.27 23.73
N PRO A 105 -10.96 -2.11 23.69
CA PRO A 105 -10.55 -1.55 22.42
C PRO A 105 -9.53 -2.43 21.70
N VAL A 106 -9.70 -2.52 20.39
CA VAL A 106 -8.80 -3.21 19.47
C VAL A 106 -8.29 -2.24 18.43
N LEU A 107 -7.06 -2.46 17.97
CA LEU A 107 -6.42 -1.63 16.95
C LEU A 107 -5.56 -2.51 16.04
N THR A 108 -5.36 -2.04 14.81
CA THR A 108 -4.57 -2.75 13.80
C THR A 108 -3.30 -1.95 13.53
N LEU A 109 -2.15 -2.60 13.64
CA LEU A 109 -0.84 -2.01 13.42
C LEU A 109 -0.10 -2.68 12.27
N PRO A 110 0.83 -1.97 11.61
CA PRO A 110 1.81 -2.61 10.74
C PRO A 110 2.53 -3.75 11.45
N ALA A 111 2.60 -4.91 10.80
CA ALA A 111 3.32 -6.07 11.35
C ALA A 111 4.81 -5.78 11.60
N ALA A 112 5.37 -4.79 10.89
CA ALA A 112 6.74 -4.34 11.05
C ALA A 112 7.02 -3.68 12.41
N ASP A 113 6.02 -3.24 13.17
CA ASP A 113 6.22 -2.55 14.46
C ASP A 113 6.45 -3.51 15.64
N PHE A 114 6.18 -4.80 15.45
CA PHE A 114 6.29 -5.84 16.48
C PHE A 114 7.72 -6.35 16.63
N GLY A 115 8.09 -6.77 17.85
CA GLY A 115 9.43 -7.31 18.14
C GLY A 115 10.55 -6.27 18.21
N LYS A 116 10.24 -4.97 18.11
CA LYS A 116 11.19 -3.87 18.27
C LYS A 116 11.39 -3.46 19.74
N GLY A 117 10.70 -4.12 20.68
CA GLY A 117 10.67 -3.71 22.08
C GLY A 117 9.85 -2.44 22.33
N TRP A 118 8.96 -2.08 21.40
CA TRP A 118 8.09 -0.92 21.49
C TRP A 118 6.86 -1.21 22.34
N CYS A 119 6.19 -0.16 22.78
CA CYS A 119 5.00 -0.23 23.60
C CYS A 119 3.93 0.71 23.09
N LEU A 120 2.68 0.26 23.08
CA LEU A 120 1.54 1.15 23.03
C LEU A 120 1.30 1.74 24.41
N VAL A 121 1.04 3.04 24.44
CA VAL A 121 0.65 3.79 25.62
C VAL A 121 -0.75 4.34 25.39
N VAL A 122 -1.65 4.06 26.34
CA VAL A 122 -3.06 4.43 26.25
C VAL A 122 -3.34 5.55 27.24
N TYR A 123 -3.86 6.67 26.75
CA TYR A 123 -4.18 7.85 27.54
C TYR A 123 -5.68 8.09 27.60
N THR A 124 -6.13 8.61 28.73
CA THR A 124 -7.54 9.02 28.96
C THR A 124 -7.86 10.41 28.43
N ASP A 125 -6.84 11.18 28.07
CA ASP A 125 -6.95 12.55 27.60
C ASP A 125 -6.21 12.74 26.26
N PRO A 126 -6.73 13.63 25.39
CA PRO A 126 -6.11 13.89 24.08
C PRO A 126 -4.76 14.59 24.17
N SER A 127 -4.45 15.24 25.29
CA SER A 127 -3.14 15.84 25.56
C SER A 127 -2.06 14.83 25.97
N ALA A 128 -2.40 13.54 26.06
CA ALA A 128 -1.48 12.46 26.42
C ALA A 128 -0.74 12.70 27.76
N THR A 129 -1.50 13.12 28.77
CA THR A 129 -0.95 13.42 30.11
C THR A 129 -1.30 12.38 31.17
N LYS A 130 -2.37 11.59 30.96
CA LYS A 130 -2.89 10.61 31.92
C LYS A 130 -2.97 9.22 31.30
N VAL A 131 -1.97 8.39 31.62
CA VAL A 131 -1.90 7.00 31.17
C VAL A 131 -2.87 6.12 31.96
N VAL A 132 -3.57 5.23 31.25
CA VAL A 132 -4.42 4.19 31.84
C VAL A 132 -3.88 2.77 31.61
N ALA A 133 -3.14 2.55 30.52
CA ALA A 133 -2.61 1.22 30.21
C ALA A 133 -1.37 1.29 29.31
N TYR A 134 -0.63 0.18 29.33
CA TYR A 134 0.50 -0.09 28.43
C TYR A 134 0.31 -1.45 27.78
N ARG A 135 0.79 -1.60 26.54
CA ARG A 135 0.81 -2.89 25.84
C ARG A 135 2.11 -3.05 25.05
N PRO A 136 3.01 -3.96 25.46
CA PRO A 136 4.19 -4.31 24.66
C PRO A 136 3.81 -4.90 23.31
N LEU A 137 4.64 -4.63 22.29
CA LEU A 137 4.52 -5.14 20.91
C LEU A 137 5.67 -6.07 20.52
#